data_AF-A0A7C5M6K4-F1
#
_entry.id   AF-A0A7C5M6K4-F1
#
_cell.length_a   1.000
_cell.length_b   1.000
_cell.length_c   1.000
_cell.angle_alpha   90.00
_cell.angle_beta   90.00
_cell.angle_gamma   90.00
#
_symmetry.space_group_name_H-M   'P 1'
#
loop_
_entity.id
_entity.type
_entity.pdbx_description
1 polymer ?
#
loop_
_entity_poly.entity_id
_entity_poly.type
_entity_poly.pdbx_seq_one_letter_code
_entity_poly.pdbx_strand_id
1 'polypeptide(L)'
;RLGVRVAVTASGAVALAHIISDRQSAELVAFTGNLRRDELFAVLAKNNIAVTEKVVYDTQILPHHLEEDFDRVLFFSPSGVQGYINGYNNRQITAYCLGPTTAKEARKYFVQVKTALRPALDELLSILIADINMYDEQNEKVEK
;
A
#
# COMPACT_ATOMS: atom_id res chain seq x y z
N ARG A 1 22.94 13.34 -4.98
CA ARG A 1 22.16 13.04 -6.22
C ARG A 1 23.12 12.49 -7.26
N LEU A 2 22.72 11.49 -8.04
CA LEU A 2 23.55 10.76 -9.03
C LEU A 2 23.92 11.59 -10.30
N GLY A 3 23.92 12.92 -10.24
CA GLY A 3 24.22 13.78 -11.39
C GLY A 3 23.13 13.85 -12.49
N VAL A 4 22.02 13.11 -12.35
CA VAL A 4 20.92 13.09 -13.33
C VAL A 4 19.82 14.11 -12.96
N ARG A 5 19.27 14.80 -13.95
CA ARG A 5 18.11 15.69 -13.80
C ARG A 5 16.81 14.90 -13.99
N VAL A 6 15.86 15.09 -13.08
CA VAL A 6 14.52 14.50 -13.18
C VAL A 6 13.72 15.30 -14.21
N ALA A 7 13.31 14.65 -15.30
CA ALA A 7 12.56 15.30 -16.37
C ALA A 7 11.04 15.40 -16.09
N VAL A 8 10.50 14.47 -15.30
CA VAL A 8 9.08 14.44 -14.94
C VAL A 8 8.82 13.57 -13.72
N THR A 9 7.75 13.90 -13.00
CA THR A 9 7.17 13.11 -11.90
C THR A 9 5.65 13.10 -12.06
N ALA A 10 4.98 12.08 -11.52
CA ALA A 10 3.52 12.00 -11.52
C ALA A 10 3.01 11.47 -10.18
N SER A 11 1.71 11.60 -9.94
CA SER A 11 1.04 11.11 -8.73
C SER A 11 0.96 9.58 -8.62
N GLY A 12 1.21 8.85 -9.71
CA GLY A 12 1.18 7.40 -9.73
C GLY A 12 1.67 6.79 -11.05
N ALA A 13 1.77 5.46 -11.07
CA ALA A 13 2.28 4.69 -12.19
C ALA A 13 1.49 4.94 -13.49
N VAL A 14 0.15 4.89 -13.43
CA VAL A 14 -0.71 5.12 -14.60
C VAL A 14 -0.54 6.53 -15.17
N ALA A 15 -0.56 7.56 -14.31
CA ALA A 15 -0.37 8.94 -14.73
C ALA A 15 1.01 9.16 -15.37
N LEU A 16 2.06 8.53 -14.82
CA LEU A 16 3.40 8.58 -15.39
C LEU A 16 3.46 7.90 -16.77
N ALA A 17 2.83 6.73 -16.92
CA ALA A 17 2.80 6.03 -18.20
C ALA A 17 2.14 6.85 -19.31
N HIS A 18 1.06 7.58 -19.01
CA HIS A 18 0.43 8.47 -19.98
C HIS A 18 1.36 9.61 -20.41
N ILE A 19 2.00 10.29 -19.45
CA ILE A 19 2.96 11.36 -19.76
C ILE A 19 4.14 10.84 -20.61
N ILE A 20 4.63 9.64 -20.33
CA ILE A 20 5.69 9.00 -21.11
C ILE A 20 5.18 8.69 -22.53
N SER A 21 3.95 8.20 -22.65
CA SER A 21 3.35 7.86 -23.94
C SER A 21 3.18 9.09 -24.84
N ASP A 22 2.76 10.21 -24.26
CA ASP A 22 2.61 11.49 -24.97
C ASP A 22 3.95 12.04 -25.50
N ARG A 23 5.08 11.64 -24.90
CA ARG A 23 6.43 12.03 -25.31
C ARG A 23 7.01 11.18 -26.43
N GLN A 24 6.27 10.19 -26.95
CA GLN A 24 6.66 9.33 -28.08
C GLN A 24 8.05 8.67 -27.92
N SER A 25 8.38 8.23 -26.70
CA SER A 25 9.61 7.48 -26.46
C SER A 25 9.49 6.08 -27.07
N ALA A 26 10.45 5.68 -27.93
CA ALA A 26 10.42 4.37 -28.58
C ALA A 26 10.80 3.23 -27.63
N GLU A 27 11.77 3.45 -26.74
CA GLU A 27 12.28 2.45 -25.82
C GLU A 27 12.63 3.04 -24.45
N LEU A 28 12.45 2.25 -23.39
CA LEU A 28 12.68 2.65 -22.01
C LEU A 28 13.39 1.55 -21.23
N VAL A 29 14.22 1.96 -20.27
CA VAL A 29 14.72 1.07 -19.22
C VAL A 29 14.03 1.43 -17.91
N ALA A 30 13.32 0.46 -17.32
CA ALA A 30 12.65 0.62 -16.04
C ALA A 30 13.44 -0.08 -14.93
N PHE A 31 13.94 0.70 -13.98
CA PHE A 31 14.59 0.17 -12.78
C PHE A 31 13.54 -0.05 -11.68
N THR A 32 13.36 -1.30 -11.25
CA THR A 32 12.25 -1.72 -10.39
C THR A 32 12.73 -2.59 -9.22
N GLY A 33 11.81 -2.87 -8.30
CA GLY A 33 11.96 -3.96 -7.34
C GLY A 33 11.26 -5.22 -7.82
N ASN A 34 11.56 -6.36 -7.21
CA ASN A 34 10.95 -7.66 -7.52
C ASN A 34 9.41 -7.68 -7.34
N LEU A 35 8.86 -6.89 -6.41
CA LEU A 35 7.42 -6.76 -6.15
C LEU A 35 6.82 -5.51 -6.82
N ARG A 36 7.08 -5.32 -8.12
CA ARG A 36 6.51 -4.18 -8.85
C ARG A 36 5.01 -4.36 -9.16
N ARG A 37 4.32 -3.23 -9.38
CA ARG A 37 2.94 -3.22 -9.89
C ARG A 37 2.95 -3.20 -11.43
N ASP A 38 2.06 -3.94 -12.05
CA ASP A 38 1.98 -4.07 -13.52
C ASP A 38 1.39 -2.86 -14.23
N GLU A 39 0.73 -1.96 -13.49
CA GLU A 39 -0.05 -0.84 -14.03
C GLU A 39 0.73 0.03 -15.02
N LEU A 40 1.99 0.36 -14.68
CA LEU A 40 2.88 1.16 -15.52
C LEU A 40 3.14 0.44 -16.85
N PHE A 41 3.57 -0.82 -16.77
CA PHE A 41 3.96 -1.63 -17.91
C PHE A 41 2.77 -1.95 -18.82
N ALA A 42 1.60 -2.20 -18.23
CA ALA A 42 0.37 -2.46 -18.98
C ALA A 42 -0.03 -1.25 -19.84
N VAL A 43 0.05 -0.03 -19.31
CA VAL A 43 -0.27 1.19 -20.08
C VAL A 43 0.79 1.44 -21.15
N LEU A 44 2.09 1.29 -20.84
CA LEU A 44 3.16 1.48 -21.84
C LEU A 44 3.08 0.46 -22.98
N ALA A 45 2.83 -0.82 -22.67
CA ALA A 45 2.65 -1.87 -23.66
C ALA A 45 1.44 -1.60 -24.57
N LYS A 46 0.32 -1.12 -24.02
CA LYS A 46 -0.86 -0.74 -24.79
C LYS A 46 -0.57 0.40 -25.79
N ASN A 47 0.42 1.25 -25.50
CA ASN A 47 0.88 2.33 -26.38
C ASN A 47 2.08 1.94 -27.27
N ASN A 48 2.38 0.64 -27.39
CA ASN A 48 3.48 0.09 -28.19
C ASN A 48 4.87 0.62 -27.80
N ILE A 49 5.09 0.90 -26.52
CA ILE A 49 6.39 1.35 -26.01
C ILE A 49 7.14 0.15 -25.43
N ALA A 50 8.32 -0.14 -25.98
CA ALA A 50 9.15 -1.22 -25.49
C ALA A 50 9.82 -0.84 -24.17
N VAL A 51 9.71 -1.71 -23.16
CA VAL A 51 10.31 -1.50 -21.85
C VAL A 51 11.22 -2.65 -21.50
N THR A 52 12.51 -2.36 -21.29
CA THR A 52 13.47 -3.27 -20.68
C THR A 52 13.43 -3.10 -19.17
N GLU A 53 12.96 -4.12 -18.46
CA GLU A 53 12.97 -4.12 -17.00
C GLU A 53 14.34 -4.53 -16.44
N LYS A 54 14.78 -3.81 -15.40
CA LYS A 54 15.95 -4.14 -14.58
C LYS A 54 15.54 -4.12 -13.11
N VAL A 55 15.41 -5.30 -12.51
CA VAL A 55 15.20 -5.43 -11.06
C VAL A 55 16.52 -5.12 -10.36
N VAL A 56 16.55 -4.04 -9.55
CA VAL A 56 17.78 -3.55 -8.89
C VAL A 56 17.71 -3.57 -7.37
N TYR A 57 16.56 -3.95 -6.81
CA TYR A 57 16.42 -4.24 -5.38
C TYR A 57 15.38 -5.33 -5.15
N ASP A 58 15.50 -6.02 -4.02
CA ASP A 58 14.62 -7.11 -3.61
C ASP A 58 13.86 -6.73 -2.34
N THR A 59 12.55 -6.92 -2.34
CA THR A 59 11.67 -6.81 -1.18
C THR A 59 11.36 -8.22 -0.69
N GLN A 60 11.88 -8.54 0.48
CA GLN A 60 11.62 -9.81 1.15
C GLN A 60 10.50 -9.65 2.17
N ILE A 61 9.48 -10.50 2.06
CA ILE A 61 8.39 -10.53 3.05
C ILE A 61 8.91 -11.31 4.26
N LEU A 62 9.23 -10.58 5.32
CA LEU A 62 9.66 -11.17 6.57
C LEU A 62 8.42 -11.51 7.43
N PRO A 63 8.21 -12.79 7.80
CA PRO A 63 7.22 -13.15 8.79
C PRO A 63 7.55 -12.44 10.11
N HIS A 64 6.55 -11.79 10.72
CA HIS A 64 6.73 -11.15 12.02
C HIS A 64 5.65 -11.64 12.96
N HIS A 65 6.04 -12.49 13.91
CA HIS A 65 5.16 -12.95 14.98
C HIS A 65 5.10 -11.90 16.08
N LEU A 66 3.90 -11.61 16.57
CA LEU A 66 3.69 -10.72 17.71
C LEU A 66 3.47 -11.57 18.97
N GLU A 67 4.19 -11.24 20.04
CA GLU A 67 4.05 -11.92 21.33
C GLU A 67 2.76 -11.55 22.05
N GLU A 68 2.21 -10.38 21.72
CA GLU A 68 1.00 -9.82 22.31
C GLU A 68 -0.12 -9.74 21.26
N ASP A 69 -1.35 -9.96 21.72
CA ASP A 69 -2.55 -9.76 20.91
C ASP A 69 -2.97 -8.29 20.95
N PHE A 70 -3.38 -7.78 19.78
CA PHE A 70 -3.86 -6.42 19.61
C PHE A 70 -5.24 -6.42 18.97
N ASP A 71 -6.18 -5.63 19.48
CA ASP A 71 -7.51 -5.51 18.86
C ASP A 71 -7.48 -4.81 17.49
N ARG A 72 -6.42 -4.02 17.25
CA ARG A 72 -6.30 -3.10 16.12
C ARG A 72 -4.85 -3.06 15.62
N VAL A 73 -4.65 -3.13 14.31
CA VAL A 73 -3.32 -3.05 13.67
C VAL A 73 -3.33 -2.09 12.49
N LEU A 74 -2.27 -1.29 12.36
CA LEU A 74 -2.10 -0.33 11.27
C LEU A 74 -1.13 -0.88 10.22
N PHE A 75 -1.60 -1.01 8.99
CA PHE A 75 -0.84 -1.48 7.83
C PHE A 75 -0.52 -0.33 6.88
N PHE A 76 0.77 -0.17 6.60
CA PHE A 76 1.28 0.89 5.72
C PHE A 76 1.54 0.39 4.28
N SER A 77 1.64 -0.92 4.08
CA SER A 77 1.87 -1.53 2.76
C SER A 77 1.27 -2.94 2.67
N PRO A 78 1.00 -3.44 1.44
CA PRO A 78 0.63 -4.85 1.23
C PRO A 78 1.66 -5.83 1.80
N SER A 79 2.95 -5.53 1.69
CA SER A 79 4.01 -6.39 2.23
C SER A 79 3.96 -6.50 3.75
N GLY A 80 3.57 -5.43 4.46
CA GLY A 80 3.35 -5.46 5.90
C GLY A 80 2.18 -6.36 6.29
N VAL A 81 1.09 -6.36 5.52
CA VAL A 81 -0.03 -7.30 5.68
C VAL A 81 0.48 -8.73 5.53
N GLN A 82 1.23 -9.02 4.48
CA GLN A 82 1.77 -10.36 4.22
C GLN A 82 2.72 -10.83 5.32
N GLY A 83 3.61 -9.96 5.81
CA GLY A 83 4.51 -10.28 6.92
C GLY A 83 3.76 -10.65 8.21
N TYR A 84 2.67 -9.92 8.50
CA TYR A 84 1.79 -10.21 9.63
C TYR A 84 1.07 -11.56 9.49
N ILE A 85 0.53 -11.85 8.30
CA ILE A 85 -0.17 -13.11 8.03
C ILE A 85 0.78 -14.31 8.07
N ASN A 86 1.99 -14.15 7.53
CA ASN A 86 3.03 -15.18 7.55
C ASN A 86 3.62 -15.39 8.96
N GLY A 87 3.50 -14.40 9.86
CA GLY A 87 3.82 -14.53 11.28
C GLY A 87 2.76 -15.30 12.09
N TYR A 88 1.72 -15.83 11.45
CA TYR A 88 0.60 -16.56 12.08
C TYR A 88 -0.14 -15.75 13.16
N ASN A 89 -0.15 -14.43 13.04
CA ASN A 89 -0.81 -13.55 14.01
C ASN A 89 -2.34 -13.62 13.91
N ASN A 90 -3.01 -13.16 14.97
CA ASN A 90 -4.46 -13.11 15.08
C ASN A 90 -5.09 -12.28 13.94
N ARG A 91 -6.16 -12.80 13.33
CA ARG A 91 -6.87 -12.14 12.22
C ARG A 91 -8.25 -11.60 12.62
N GLN A 92 -8.71 -11.91 13.84
CA GLN A 92 -9.98 -11.44 14.38
C GLN A 92 -9.81 -10.06 15.01
N ILE A 93 -9.24 -9.14 14.24
CA ILE A 93 -8.84 -7.79 14.67
C ILE A 93 -9.25 -6.78 13.60
N THR A 94 -9.26 -5.50 13.94
CA THR A 94 -9.50 -4.44 12.94
C THR A 94 -8.20 -4.03 12.25
N ALA A 95 -8.16 -4.18 10.92
CA ALA A 95 -7.03 -3.76 10.10
C ALA A 95 -7.24 -2.34 9.55
N TYR A 96 -6.39 -1.40 9.96
CA TYR A 96 -6.39 -0.02 9.49
C TYR A 96 -5.33 0.14 8.39
N CYS A 97 -5.74 0.52 7.19
CA CYS A 97 -4.86 0.56 6.03
C CYS A 97 -4.60 2.00 5.58
N LEU A 98 -3.33 2.35 5.38
CA LEU A 98 -2.90 3.67 4.91
C LEU A 98 -3.57 4.06 3.59
N GLY A 99 -3.85 3.11 2.70
CA GLY A 99 -4.46 3.43 1.42
C GLY A 99 -5.11 2.23 0.74
N PRO A 100 -5.73 2.45 -0.44
CA PRO A 100 -6.56 1.46 -1.11
C PRO A 100 -5.79 0.20 -1.51
N THR A 101 -4.51 0.33 -1.90
CA THR A 101 -3.68 -0.83 -2.26
C THR A 101 -3.44 -1.74 -1.05
N THR A 102 -3.12 -1.17 0.10
CA THR A 102 -2.94 -1.93 1.35
C THR A 102 -4.26 -2.56 1.82
N ALA A 103 -5.36 -1.81 1.73
CA ALA A 103 -6.68 -2.30 2.09
C ALA A 103 -7.15 -3.46 1.22
N LYS A 104 -6.87 -3.41 -0.08
CA LYS A 104 -7.16 -4.52 -1.01
C LYS A 104 -6.45 -5.80 -0.58
N GLU A 105 -5.21 -5.69 -0.07
CA GLU A 105 -4.48 -6.84 0.45
C GLU A 105 -5.08 -7.34 1.78
N ALA A 106 -5.33 -6.44 2.72
CA ALA A 106 -5.89 -6.78 4.03
C ALA A 106 -7.26 -7.48 3.94
N ARG A 107 -8.14 -7.05 3.01
CA ARG A 107 -9.47 -7.65 2.83
C ARG A 107 -9.47 -9.14 2.45
N LYS A 108 -8.33 -9.71 2.07
CA LYS A 108 -8.20 -11.15 1.84
C LYS A 108 -8.16 -11.96 3.14
N TYR A 109 -7.81 -11.33 4.26
CA TYR A 109 -7.47 -12.02 5.51
C TYR A 109 -8.23 -11.53 6.73
N PHE A 110 -8.66 -10.28 6.75
CA PHE A 110 -9.35 -9.65 7.87
C PHE A 110 -10.82 -9.40 7.54
N VAL A 111 -11.69 -9.60 8.52
CA VAL A 111 -13.13 -9.29 8.40
C VAL A 111 -13.36 -7.78 8.44
N GLN A 112 -12.71 -7.08 9.37
CA GLN A 112 -12.86 -5.65 9.55
C GLN A 112 -11.63 -4.92 8.97
N VAL A 113 -11.84 -4.18 7.89
CA VAL A 113 -10.80 -3.38 7.23
C VAL A 113 -11.27 -1.94 7.08
N LYS A 114 -10.53 -1.01 7.67
CA LYS A 114 -10.73 0.43 7.53
C LYS A 114 -9.60 1.02 6.70
N THR A 115 -9.91 2.05 5.91
CA THR A 115 -8.95 2.62 4.95
C THR A 115 -8.97 4.13 5.07
N ALA A 116 -7.80 4.74 5.21
CA ALA A 116 -7.70 6.19 5.18
C ALA A 116 -8.11 6.73 3.81
N LEU A 117 -8.80 7.88 3.80
CA LEU A 117 -9.25 8.52 2.56
C LEU A 117 -8.06 8.96 1.70
N ARG A 118 -7.01 9.46 2.37
CA ARG A 118 -5.74 9.84 1.75
C ARG A 118 -4.60 9.06 2.41
N PRO A 119 -3.56 8.65 1.66
CA PRO A 119 -2.44 7.89 2.19
C PRO A 119 -1.48 8.76 3.00
N ALA A 120 -1.96 9.21 4.16
CA ALA A 120 -1.23 10.04 5.11
C ALA A 120 -1.38 9.43 6.52
N LEU A 121 -0.32 9.57 7.33
CA LEU A 121 -0.32 9.07 8.70
C LEU A 121 -1.44 9.71 9.53
N ASP A 122 -1.61 11.03 9.44
CA ASP A 122 -2.60 11.77 10.23
C ASP A 122 -4.04 11.31 9.94
N GLU A 123 -4.34 11.00 8.68
CA GLU A 123 -5.65 10.47 8.25
C GLU A 123 -5.88 9.06 8.81
N LEU A 124 -4.84 8.22 8.77
CA LEU A 124 -4.89 6.87 9.33
C LEU A 124 -5.08 6.90 10.86
N LEU A 125 -4.42 7.83 11.55
CA LEU A 125 -4.57 8.02 12.99
C LEU A 125 -5.93 8.61 13.35
N SER A 126 -6.45 9.52 12.53
CA SER A 126 -7.75 10.16 12.76
C SER A 126 -8.89 9.14 12.72
N ILE A 127 -8.87 8.18 11.77
CA ILE A 127 -9.87 7.11 11.73
C ILE A 127 -9.74 6.14 12.92
N LEU A 128 -8.52 5.87 13.39
CA LEU A 128 -8.29 5.04 14.57
C LEU A 128 -8.84 5.70 15.84
N ILE A 129 -8.49 6.97 16.06
CA ILE A 129 -8.92 7.73 17.24
C ILE A 129 -10.44 7.87 17.26
N ALA A 130 -11.06 8.20 16.12
CA ALA A 130 -12.50 8.30 16.02
C ALA A 130 -13.20 6.99 16.40
N ASP A 131 -12.68 5.85 15.95
CA ASP A 131 -13.24 4.54 16.28
C ASP A 131 -13.08 4.16 17.75
N ILE A 132 -11.96 4.53 18.37
CA ILE A 132 -11.72 4.30 19.81
C ILE A 132 -12.74 5.11 20.61
N ASN A 133 -12.88 6.41 20.31
CA ASN A 133 -13.82 7.28 21.01
C ASN A 133 -15.26 6.79 20.87
N MET A 134 -15.67 6.35 19.66
CA MET A 134 -17.01 5.79 19.45
C MET A 134 -17.27 4.50 20.24
N TYR A 135 -16.25 3.68 20.46
CA TYR A 135 -16.35 2.47 21.27
C TYR A 135 -16.54 2.81 22.76
N ASP A 136 -15.77 3.79 23.26
CA ASP A 136 -15.86 4.23 24.67
C ASP A 136 -17.24 4.84 24.98
N GLU A 137 -17.76 5.69 24.09
CA GLU A 137 -19.10 6.29 24.23
C GLU A 137 -20.24 5.25 24.25
N GLN A 138 -20.06 4.11 23.58
CA GLN A 138 -21.05 3.03 23.57
C GLN A 138 -21.01 2.24 24.87
N ASN A 139 -19.82 1.99 25.42
CA ASN A 139 -19.68 1.25 26.68
C ASN A 139 -20.18 2.06 27.88
N GLU A 140 -19.95 3.37 27.92
CA GLU A 140 -20.48 4.24 28.99
C GLU A 140 -22.02 4.30 29.03
N LYS A 141 -22.69 4.05 27.90
CA LYS A 141 -24.16 4.01 27.81
C LYS A 141 -24.76 2.66 28.19
N VAL A 142 -23.96 1.59 28.21
CA VAL A 142 -24.40 0.24 28.61
C VAL A 142 -24.26 0.05 30.12
N GLU A 143 -23.35 0.78 30.77
CA GLU A 143 -23.15 0.76 32.23
C GLU A 143 -24.09 1.71 33.01
N LYS A 144 -24.97 2.46 32.32
CA LYS A 144 -26.02 3.33 32.92
C LYS A 144 -27.41 2.79 32.66
#